data_AF-A0AAE3WC65-F1
#
_entry.id   AF-A0AAE3WC65-F1
#
_cell.length_a   1.000
_cell.length_b   1.000
_cell.length_c   1.000
_cell.angle_alpha   90.00
_cell.angle_beta   90.00
_cell.angle_gamma   90.00
#
_symmetry.space_group_name_H-M   'P 1'
#
loop_
_entity.id
_entity.type
_entity.pdbx_description
1 polymer ?
#
loop_
_entity_poly.entity_id
_entity_poly.type
_entity_poly.pdbx_seq_one_letter_code
_entity_poly.pdbx_strand_id
1 'polypeptide(L)'
;MTNYTGTYVGVNATGKTISNVSIKHECGDKTNTTVLTAASLSPGQATSTQTLKSESGSGDDWTVSFELDGETKERDGKGCNMPNENGGCCVLVFYEDDFSVVTPDTSPCMHNHY
;
A
#
# COMPACT_ATOMS: atom_id res chain seq x y z
N MET A 1 8.99 22.76 -1.45
CA MET A 1 8.75 21.30 -1.40
C MET A 1 8.57 20.80 -2.82
N THR A 2 9.05 19.61 -3.12
CA THR A 2 9.05 18.99 -4.45
C THR A 2 8.10 17.79 -4.43
N ASN A 3 7.20 17.72 -5.42
CA ASN A 3 6.30 16.58 -5.57
C ASN A 3 6.96 15.48 -6.41
N TYR A 4 6.74 14.24 -6.00
CA TYR A 4 7.16 13.04 -6.70
C TYR A 4 5.93 12.23 -7.08
N THR A 5 5.94 11.63 -8.27
CA THR A 5 4.87 10.75 -8.73
C THR A 5 5.41 9.35 -9.00
N GLY A 6 4.70 8.37 -8.47
CA GLY A 6 4.97 6.96 -8.73
C GLY A 6 3.66 6.20 -8.87
N THR A 7 3.73 4.91 -8.63
CA THR A 7 2.57 4.03 -8.64
C THR A 7 2.61 3.05 -7.48
N TYR A 8 1.50 2.39 -7.23
CA TYR A 8 1.47 1.23 -6.34
C TYR A 8 0.47 0.17 -6.80
N VAL A 9 0.71 -1.05 -6.32
CA VAL A 9 -0.16 -2.22 -6.48
C VAL A 9 -0.24 -2.97 -5.15
N GLY A 10 -1.36 -3.64 -4.89
CA GLY A 10 -1.47 -4.63 -3.83
C GLY A 10 -1.38 -6.05 -4.39
N VAL A 11 -0.68 -6.95 -3.71
CA VAL A 11 -0.51 -8.36 -4.09
C VAL A 11 -0.95 -9.23 -2.92
N ASN A 12 -1.85 -10.18 -3.21
CA ASN A 12 -2.32 -11.13 -2.22
C ASN A 12 -1.32 -12.29 -2.06
N ALA A 13 -0.59 -12.32 -0.94
CA ALA A 13 0.32 -13.41 -0.56
C ALA A 13 -0.19 -14.23 0.65
N THR A 14 -1.46 -14.08 1.03
CA THR A 14 -2.07 -14.80 2.16
C THR A 14 -2.22 -16.31 1.91
N GLY A 15 -2.13 -16.75 0.65
CA GLY A 15 -2.43 -18.13 0.25
C GLY A 15 -3.92 -18.44 0.13
N LYS A 16 -4.81 -17.50 0.45
CA LYS A 16 -6.27 -17.63 0.36
C LYS A 16 -6.86 -16.47 -0.45
N THR A 17 -8.11 -16.58 -0.88
CA THR A 17 -8.81 -15.45 -1.51
C THR A 17 -9.15 -14.40 -0.45
N ILE A 18 -8.78 -13.15 -0.70
CA ILE A 18 -9.19 -12.00 0.12
C ILE A 18 -10.24 -11.18 -0.61
N SER A 19 -11.07 -10.46 0.13
CA SER A 19 -12.13 -9.62 -0.43
C SER A 19 -12.16 -8.23 0.18
N ASN A 20 -12.91 -7.31 -0.43
CA ASN A 20 -13.04 -5.91 0.02
C ASN A 20 -11.69 -5.21 0.27
N VAL A 21 -10.72 -5.46 -0.61
CA VAL A 21 -9.37 -4.91 -0.47
C VAL A 21 -9.43 -3.40 -0.67
N SER A 22 -8.82 -2.67 0.26
CA SER A 22 -8.65 -1.23 0.25
C SER A 22 -7.21 -0.89 0.63
N ILE A 23 -6.58 -0.07 -0.20
CA ILE A 23 -5.26 0.51 0.06
C ILE A 23 -5.41 2.00 -0.07
N LYS A 24 -5.04 2.73 0.97
CA LYS A 24 -5.00 4.18 0.98
C LYS A 24 -3.58 4.64 1.23
N HIS A 25 -3.15 5.59 0.42
CA HIS A 25 -1.90 6.31 0.60
C HIS A 25 -2.20 7.79 0.86
N GLU A 26 -1.54 8.34 1.87
CA GLU A 26 -1.59 9.76 2.23
C GLU A 26 -0.16 10.31 2.32
N CYS A 27 0.05 11.53 1.85
CA CYS A 27 1.31 12.25 2.03
C CYS A 27 1.05 13.70 2.48
N GLY A 28 1.94 14.22 3.32
CA GLY A 28 1.92 15.62 3.74
C GLY A 28 0.71 15.98 4.61
N ASP A 29 0.02 17.06 4.26
CA ASP A 29 -1.22 17.51 4.93
C ASP A 29 -2.47 16.72 4.52
N LYS A 30 -2.29 15.53 3.95
CA LYS A 30 -3.34 14.62 3.44
C LYS A 30 -4.08 15.14 2.21
N THR A 31 -3.63 16.23 1.59
CA THR A 31 -4.18 16.69 0.31
C THR A 31 -3.87 15.74 -0.84
N ASN A 32 -2.76 14.99 -0.75
CA ASN A 32 -2.39 13.93 -1.67
C ASN A 32 -2.84 12.57 -1.14
N THR A 33 -4.17 12.36 -1.15
CA THR A 33 -4.77 11.07 -0.80
C THR A 33 -5.12 10.29 -2.06
N THR A 34 -4.74 9.01 -2.11
CA THR A 34 -5.21 8.08 -3.15
C THR A 34 -5.75 6.82 -2.50
N VAL A 35 -6.81 6.27 -3.09
CA VAL A 35 -7.43 5.03 -2.62
C VAL A 35 -7.56 4.09 -3.81
N LEU A 36 -7.04 2.89 -3.65
CA LEU A 36 -7.25 1.77 -4.55
C LEU A 36 -8.13 0.74 -3.85
N THR A 37 -9.10 0.21 -4.58
CA THR A 37 -9.96 -0.88 -4.09
C THR A 37 -10.00 -2.05 -5.08
N ALA A 38 -10.20 -3.25 -4.55
CA ALA A 38 -10.49 -4.45 -5.35
C ALA A 38 -11.53 -5.31 -4.62
N ALA A 39 -12.54 -5.78 -5.37
CA ALA A 39 -13.62 -6.59 -4.79
C ALA A 39 -13.10 -7.92 -4.23
N SER A 40 -12.16 -8.56 -4.94
CA SER A 40 -11.48 -9.77 -4.47
C SER A 40 -10.15 -9.97 -5.19
N LEU A 41 -9.22 -10.65 -4.53
CA LEU A 41 -7.95 -11.08 -5.10
C LEU A 41 -7.74 -12.56 -4.77
N SER A 42 -7.53 -13.38 -5.80
CA SER A 42 -7.08 -14.76 -5.62
C SER A 42 -5.62 -14.80 -5.11
N PRO A 43 -5.14 -15.92 -4.54
CA PRO A 43 -3.74 -16.05 -4.15
C PRO A 43 -2.78 -15.71 -5.31
N GLY A 44 -1.80 -14.85 -5.05
CA GLY A 44 -0.82 -14.36 -6.03
C GLY A 44 -1.34 -13.29 -6.99
N GLN A 45 -2.63 -12.94 -6.93
CA GLN A 45 -3.20 -11.91 -7.78
C GLN A 45 -2.84 -10.51 -7.26
N ALA A 46 -2.60 -9.59 -8.19
CA ALA A 46 -2.42 -8.18 -7.91
C ALA A 46 -3.68 -7.36 -8.21
N THR A 47 -3.81 -6.22 -7.56
CA THR A 47 -4.76 -5.16 -7.93
C THR A 47 -4.38 -4.53 -9.27
N SER A 48 -5.23 -3.64 -9.79
CA SER A 48 -4.77 -2.67 -10.79
C SER A 48 -3.66 -1.78 -10.23
N THR A 49 -2.96 -1.07 -11.10
CA THR A 49 -2.00 -0.05 -10.70
C THR A 49 -2.72 1.27 -10.38
N GLN A 50 -2.33 1.90 -9.27
CA GLN A 50 -2.82 3.23 -8.88
C GLN A 50 -1.67 4.23 -8.85
N THR A 51 -1.94 5.46 -9.27
CA THR A 51 -0.95 6.56 -9.15
C THR A 51 -0.75 6.93 -7.69
N LEU A 52 0.50 7.15 -7.30
CA LEU A 52 0.92 7.67 -6.00
C LEU A 52 1.50 9.08 -6.15
N LYS A 53 1.32 9.93 -5.14
CA LYS A 53 1.95 11.25 -5.05
C LYS A 53 2.60 11.43 -3.68
N SER A 54 3.91 11.64 -3.66
CA SER A 54 4.67 11.93 -2.45
C SER A 54 5.28 13.34 -2.53
N GLU A 55 5.78 13.85 -1.41
CA GLU A 55 6.35 15.20 -1.30
C GLU A 55 7.62 15.21 -0.46
N SER A 56 8.65 15.93 -0.93
CA SER A 56 9.91 16.08 -0.20
C SER A 56 9.69 16.71 1.17
N GLY A 57 10.15 16.05 2.24
CA GLY A 57 10.05 16.55 3.61
C GLY A 57 8.72 16.23 4.31
N SER A 58 7.82 15.51 3.63
CA SER A 58 6.59 14.94 4.17
C SER A 58 6.74 13.43 4.35
N GLY A 59 6.03 12.86 5.32
CA GLY A 59 5.92 11.41 5.48
C GLY A 59 4.82 10.83 4.58
N ASP A 60 5.02 9.61 4.10
CA ASP A 60 3.99 8.82 3.44
C ASP A 60 3.38 7.84 4.44
N ASP A 61 2.06 7.86 4.55
CA ASP A 61 1.29 6.97 5.41
C ASP A 61 0.41 6.04 4.58
N TRP A 62 0.38 4.78 5.00
CA TRP A 62 -0.38 3.72 4.36
C TRP A 62 -1.47 3.18 5.29
N THR A 63 -2.68 3.12 4.77
CA THR A 63 -3.79 2.38 5.38
C THR A 63 -4.13 1.20 4.49
N VAL A 64 -4.27 0.01 5.07
CA VAL A 64 -4.62 -1.23 4.36
C VAL A 64 -5.79 -1.87 5.08
N SER A 65 -6.78 -2.36 4.34
CA SER A 65 -7.88 -3.16 4.89
C SER A 65 -8.34 -4.22 3.88
N PHE A 66 -8.68 -5.42 4.35
CA PHE A 66 -9.35 -6.46 3.56
C PHE A 66 -10.02 -7.48 4.48
N GLU A 67 -10.87 -8.33 3.89
CA GLU A 67 -11.50 -9.46 4.57
C GLU A 67 -10.77 -10.77 4.23
N LEU A 68 -10.45 -11.54 5.27
CA LEU A 68 -9.86 -12.88 5.19
C LEU A 68 -10.56 -13.81 6.19
N ASP A 69 -11.05 -14.96 5.72
CA ASP A 69 -11.74 -15.95 6.56
C ASP A 69 -12.92 -15.38 7.40
N GLY A 70 -13.54 -14.29 6.92
CA GLY A 70 -14.66 -13.61 7.58
C GLY A 70 -14.24 -12.59 8.65
N GLU A 71 -12.94 -12.31 8.76
CA GLU A 71 -12.40 -11.26 9.63
C GLU A 71 -11.83 -10.10 8.80
N THR A 72 -12.09 -8.88 9.25
CA THR A 72 -11.42 -7.68 8.75
C THR A 72 -9.99 -7.65 9.27
N LYS A 73 -9.02 -7.63 8.36
CA LYS A 73 -7.61 -7.32 8.63
C LYS A 73 -7.37 -5.88 8.22
N GLU A 74 -7.02 -5.00 9.16
CA GLU A 74 -6.81 -3.59 8.88
C GLU A 74 -5.63 -3.00 9.64
N ARG A 75 -4.91 -2.07 8.99
CA ARG A 75 -3.94 -1.19 9.63
C ARG A 75 -4.14 0.23 9.15
N ASP A 76 -4.17 1.17 10.09
CA ASP A 76 -4.19 2.59 9.78
C ASP A 76 -2.84 3.29 10.00
N GLY A 77 -2.52 4.22 9.09
CA GLY A 77 -1.46 5.20 9.27
C GLY A 77 -0.06 4.62 9.45
N LYS A 78 0.27 3.57 8.71
CA LYS A 78 1.64 3.02 8.72
C LYS A 78 2.56 3.90 7.87
N GLY A 79 3.48 4.60 8.54
CA GLY A 79 4.52 5.35 7.87
C GLY A 79 5.46 4.46 7.04
N CYS A 80 5.56 4.72 5.75
CA CYS A 80 6.55 4.13 4.84
C CYS A 80 6.79 5.02 3.61
N ASN A 81 7.92 5.71 3.61
CA ASN A 81 8.24 6.72 2.60
C ASN A 81 8.59 6.10 1.24
N MET A 82 7.98 6.64 0.19
CA MET A 82 8.45 6.43 -1.17
C MET A 82 9.82 7.10 -1.34
N PRO A 83 10.73 6.54 -2.16
CA PRO A 83 11.93 7.26 -2.56
C PRO A 83 11.58 8.60 -3.24
N ASN A 84 12.46 9.59 -3.08
CA ASN A 84 12.30 10.93 -3.67
C ASN A 84 12.61 10.92 -5.18
N GLU A 85 11.94 10.07 -5.94
CA GLU A 85 12.16 9.89 -7.38
C GLU A 85 10.84 9.67 -8.13
N ASN A 86 10.84 10.04 -9.41
CA ASN A 86 9.67 9.86 -10.26
C ASN A 86 9.71 8.50 -10.97
N GLY A 87 8.55 7.85 -11.05
CA GLY A 87 8.37 6.63 -11.86
C GLY A 87 8.54 5.32 -11.10
N GLY A 88 8.81 5.37 -9.80
CA GLY A 88 8.87 4.18 -8.93
C GLY A 88 7.51 3.49 -8.75
N CYS A 89 7.53 2.19 -8.46
CA CYS A 89 6.33 1.42 -8.11
C CYS A 89 6.50 0.78 -6.72
N CYS A 90 5.60 1.11 -5.80
CA CYS A 90 5.52 0.45 -4.50
C CYS A 90 4.63 -0.81 -4.59
N VAL A 91 5.09 -1.91 -4.02
CA VAL A 91 4.31 -3.15 -3.95
C VAL A 91 3.90 -3.39 -2.51
N LEU A 92 2.60 -3.40 -2.26
CA LEU A 92 2.04 -3.83 -0.98
C LEU A 92 1.78 -5.31 -1.05
N VAL A 93 2.44 -6.08 -0.19
CA VAL A 93 2.28 -7.54 -0.12
C VAL A 93 1.48 -7.86 1.14
N PHE A 94 0.34 -8.52 0.99
CA PHE A 94 -0.55 -8.90 2.10
C PHE A 94 -0.31 -10.33 2.54
N TYR A 95 -0.03 -10.52 3.82
CA TYR A 95 0.07 -11.81 4.49
C TYR A 95 -1.12 -11.99 5.45
N GLU A 96 -1.24 -13.14 6.12
CA GLU A 96 -2.39 -13.39 7.00
C GLU A 96 -2.44 -12.42 8.20
N ASP A 97 -1.28 -12.09 8.78
CA ASP A 97 -1.16 -11.32 10.02
C ASP A 97 -0.40 -9.99 9.88
N ASP A 98 0.18 -9.73 8.72
CA ASP A 98 0.93 -8.50 8.45
C ASP A 98 0.91 -8.13 6.96
N PHE A 99 1.34 -6.92 6.63
CA PHE A 99 1.66 -6.52 5.26
C PHE A 99 3.04 -5.89 5.18
N SER A 100 3.64 -5.93 3.99
CA SER A 100 4.90 -5.25 3.70
C SER A 100 4.72 -4.22 2.59
N VAL A 101 5.44 -3.11 2.68
CA VAL A 101 5.54 -2.11 1.60
C VAL A 101 6.94 -2.22 1.01
N VAL A 102 7.03 -2.77 -0.18
CA VAL A 102 8.29 -2.90 -0.93
C VAL A 102 8.42 -1.70 -1.85
N THR A 103 9.43 -0.88 -1.60
CA THR A 103 9.75 0.30 -2.41
C THR A 103 10.77 -0.06 -3.49
N PRO A 104 10.82 0.69 -4.62
CA PRO A 104 11.66 0.35 -5.76
C PRO A 104 13.16 0.45 -5.48
N ASP A 105 13.60 1.48 -4.74
CA ASP A 105 15.04 1.78 -4.58
C ASP A 105 15.46 2.07 -3.11
N THR A 106 14.61 1.82 -2.11
CA THR A 106 14.90 2.07 -0.68
C THR A 106 14.70 0.86 0.23
N SER A 107 15.03 1.01 1.52
CA SER A 107 14.75 0.04 2.58
C SER A 107 13.25 -0.22 2.70
N PRO A 108 12.76 -1.44 2.41
CA PRO A 108 11.34 -1.76 2.47
C PRO A 108 10.81 -1.71 3.90
N CYS A 109 9.52 -1.41 4.06
CA CYS A 109 8.85 -1.47 5.34
C CYS A 109 8.20 -2.85 5.49
N MET A 110 8.96 -3.79 6.05
CA MET A 110 8.55 -5.20 6.16
C MET A 110 7.73 -5.47 7.44
N HIS A 111 6.85 -6.46 7.37
CA HIS A 111 6.14 -7.06 8.50
C HIS A 111 5.38 -6.07 9.39
N ASN A 112 4.47 -5.32 8.78
CA ASN A 112 3.59 -4.39 9.48
C ASN A 112 2.31 -5.11 9.87
N HIS A 113 2.19 -5.46 11.14
CA HIS A 113 0.97 -6.07 11.67
C HIS A 113 -0.26 -5.19 11.40
N TYR A 114 -1.38 -5.85 11.13
CA TYR A 114 -2.71 -5.24 11.06
C TYR A 114 -3.07 -4.63 12.43
#